data_AF-A0A938MJ81-F1
#
_entry.id   AF-A0A938MJ81-F1
#
_cell.length_a   1.000
_cell.length_b   1.000
_cell.length_c   1.000
_cell.angle_alpha   90.00
_cell.angle_beta   90.00
_cell.angle_gamma   90.00
#
_symmetry.space_group_name_H-M   'P 1'
#
loop_
_entity.id
_entity.type
_entity.pdbx_description
1 polymer ?
#
loop_
_entity_poly.entity_id
_entity_poly.type
_entity_poly.pdbx_seq_one_letter_code
_entity_poly.pdbx_strand_id
1 'polypeptide(L)'
;MQRNLVTLLTLALIALGVWYASRTREAGGPAATAATPEDAINAMLDACRRGDAPAYLDSFTDTLRPQLEATRQQMGDARFRDYLIESQAPVMGVATMKKADLRPDLVRYEIEFVHRDKNQRQLVELKKVGDRWLIDSMGQAVYAKPPIPYGTKVFDDTPPATNAASRMSAPPPPRSPAP
;
A
#
# COMPACT_ATOMS: atom_id res chain seq x y z
N MET A 1 -48.50 -12.76 -15.79
CA MET A 1 -47.33 -11.86 -16.01
C MET A 1 -46.95 -11.02 -14.78
N GLN A 2 -47.86 -10.66 -13.86
CA GLN A 2 -47.53 -9.78 -12.71
C GLN A 2 -46.60 -10.39 -11.63
N ARG A 3 -46.51 -11.71 -11.49
CA ARG A 3 -45.64 -12.37 -10.49
C ARG A 3 -44.15 -12.22 -10.75
N ASN A 4 -43.72 -12.00 -12.00
CA ASN A 4 -42.30 -11.84 -12.33
C ASN A 4 -41.80 -10.42 -12.06
N LEU A 5 -42.70 -9.44 -12.09
CA LEU A 5 -42.38 -8.03 -11.86
C LEU A 5 -42.00 -7.79 -10.39
N VAL A 6 -42.74 -8.40 -9.46
CA VAL A 6 -42.47 -8.29 -8.02
C VAL A 6 -41.11 -8.93 -7.68
N THR A 7 -40.80 -10.09 -8.24
CA THR A 7 -39.52 -10.78 -7.98
C THR A 7 -38.32 -9.97 -8.49
N LEU A 8 -38.42 -9.35 -9.67
CA LEU A 8 -37.36 -8.51 -10.21
C LEU A 8 -37.16 -7.22 -9.38
N LEU A 9 -38.24 -6.63 -8.89
CA LEU A 9 -38.18 -5.44 -8.04
C LEU A 9 -37.54 -5.74 -6.68
N THR A 10 -37.86 -6.90 -6.09
CA THR A 10 -37.24 -7.35 -4.84
C THR A 10 -35.75 -7.65 -5.02
N LEU A 11 -35.36 -8.30 -6.11
CA LEU A 11 -33.94 -8.55 -6.41
C LEU A 11 -33.17 -7.25 -6.66
N ALA A 12 -33.78 -6.28 -7.34
CA ALA A 12 -33.18 -4.95 -7.54
C ALA A 12 -33.03 -4.18 -6.21
N LEU A 13 -34.01 -4.25 -5.32
CA LEU A 13 -33.94 -3.63 -3.99
C LEU A 13 -32.94 -4.33 -3.06
N ILE A 14 -32.81 -5.65 -3.17
CA ILE A 14 -31.77 -6.41 -2.44
C ILE A 14 -30.39 -6.06 -3.00
N ALA A 15 -30.22 -6.02 -4.32
CA ALA A 15 -28.94 -5.63 -4.94
C ALA A 15 -28.55 -4.19 -4.61
N LEU A 16 -29.53 -3.27 -4.63
CA LEU A 16 -29.34 -1.87 -4.24
C LEU A 16 -29.05 -1.73 -2.74
N GLY A 17 -29.73 -2.52 -1.90
CA GLY A 17 -29.49 -2.59 -0.46
C GLY A 17 -28.12 -3.18 -0.12
N VAL A 18 -27.66 -4.20 -0.84
CA VAL A 18 -26.32 -4.80 -0.70
C VAL A 18 -25.25 -3.84 -1.23
N TRP A 19 -25.49 -3.13 -2.32
CA TRP A 19 -24.60 -2.10 -2.85
C TRP A 19 -24.50 -0.90 -1.91
N TYR A 20 -25.63 -0.42 -1.37
CA TYR A 20 -25.63 0.67 -0.39
C TYR A 20 -25.02 0.23 0.95
N ALA A 21 -25.33 -0.98 1.43
CA ALA A 21 -24.78 -1.52 2.67
C ALA A 21 -23.29 -1.87 2.57
N SER A 22 -22.78 -2.32 1.42
CA SER A 22 -21.33 -2.48 1.22
C SER A 22 -20.61 -1.15 1.17
N ARG A 23 -21.27 -0.09 0.68
CA ARG A 23 -20.75 1.28 0.72
C ARG A 23 -20.80 1.93 2.11
N THR A 24 -21.70 1.48 3.00
CA THR A 24 -21.83 2.00 4.38
C THR A 24 -21.28 1.07 5.46
N ARG A 25 -20.87 -0.17 5.13
CA ARG A 25 -20.33 -1.15 6.08
C ARG A 25 -18.90 -0.89 6.55
N GLU A 26 -18.30 0.25 6.24
CA GLU A 26 -17.08 0.70 6.94
C GLU A 26 -17.36 1.33 8.32
N ALA A 27 -18.61 1.39 8.79
CA ALA A 27 -18.96 2.11 10.02
C ALA A 27 -19.56 1.28 11.18
N GLY A 28 -19.42 -0.06 11.25
CA GLY A 28 -20.10 -0.80 12.33
C GLY A 28 -19.74 -2.27 12.57
N GLY A 29 -18.45 -2.57 12.77
CA GLY A 29 -17.96 -3.83 13.38
C GLY A 29 -17.29 -3.57 14.74
N PRO A 30 -17.11 -4.58 15.60
CA PRO A 30 -16.79 -4.41 17.03
C PRO A 30 -15.48 -3.64 17.22
N ALA A 31 -15.59 -2.46 17.84
CA ALA A 31 -14.54 -1.45 17.98
C ALA A 31 -13.84 -1.14 16.64
N ALA A 32 -14.51 -0.37 15.78
CA ALA A 32 -13.87 0.28 14.64
C ALA A 32 -12.63 1.02 15.16
N THR A 33 -11.44 0.46 14.90
CA THR A 33 -10.17 1.12 15.15
C THR A 33 -10.27 2.51 14.54
N ALA A 34 -10.06 3.55 15.34
CA ALA A 34 -10.13 4.92 14.84
C ALA A 34 -9.24 5.02 13.61
N ALA A 35 -9.79 5.52 12.49
CA ALA A 35 -9.05 5.67 11.25
C ALA A 35 -7.74 6.41 11.54
N THR A 36 -6.63 5.78 11.20
CA THR A 36 -5.28 6.33 11.38
C THR A 36 -4.90 7.16 10.16
N PRO A 37 -3.95 8.10 10.28
CA PRO A 37 -3.38 8.77 9.12
C PRO A 37 -2.82 7.78 8.08
N GLU A 38 -2.20 6.70 8.53
CA GLU A 38 -1.66 5.64 7.67
C GLU A 38 -2.75 4.96 6.83
N ASP A 39 -3.94 4.75 7.39
CA ASP A 39 -5.07 4.17 6.65
C ASP A 39 -5.47 5.03 5.44
N ALA A 40 -5.38 6.35 5.55
CA ALA A 40 -5.66 7.25 4.43
C ALA A 40 -4.60 7.15 3.32
N ILE A 41 -3.32 7.00 3.69
CA ILE A 41 -2.23 6.76 2.72
C ILE A 41 -2.45 5.41 2.03
N ASN A 42 -2.76 4.36 2.79
CA ASN A 42 -2.99 3.03 2.26
C ASN A 42 -4.20 3.00 1.31
N ALA A 43 -5.31 3.65 1.69
CA ALA A 43 -6.49 3.76 0.85
C ALA A 43 -6.19 4.47 -0.49
N MET A 44 -5.41 5.54 -0.47
CA MET A 44 -4.96 6.23 -1.69
C MET A 44 -4.10 5.31 -2.57
N LEU A 45 -3.11 4.60 -2.00
CA LEU A 45 -2.25 3.68 -2.74
C LEU A 45 -3.04 2.53 -3.37
N ASP A 46 -4.00 1.98 -2.61
CA ASP A 46 -4.87 0.91 -3.07
C ASP A 46 -5.81 1.37 -4.19
N ALA A 47 -6.35 2.58 -4.10
CA ALA A 47 -7.11 3.18 -5.19
C ALA A 47 -6.26 3.34 -6.45
N CYS A 48 -4.99 3.77 -6.32
CA CYS A 48 -4.08 3.84 -7.45
C CYS A 48 -3.86 2.47 -8.12
N ARG A 49 -3.56 1.43 -7.32
CA ARG A 49 -3.33 0.07 -7.82
C ARG A 49 -4.52 -0.50 -8.57
N ARG A 50 -5.75 -0.17 -8.14
CA ARG A 50 -6.99 -0.60 -8.79
C ARG A 50 -7.42 0.32 -9.94
N GLY A 51 -6.79 1.48 -10.09
CA GLY A 51 -7.25 2.54 -10.99
C GLY A 51 -8.63 3.10 -10.60
N ASP A 52 -8.97 3.04 -9.32
CA ASP A 52 -10.25 3.53 -8.79
C ASP A 52 -10.21 5.04 -8.62
N ALA A 53 -10.51 5.77 -9.71
CA ALA A 53 -10.42 7.23 -9.73
C ALA A 53 -11.30 7.92 -8.68
N PRO A 54 -12.58 7.52 -8.46
CA PRO A 54 -13.38 8.07 -7.37
C PRO A 54 -12.75 7.85 -5.99
N ALA A 55 -12.32 6.63 -5.66
CA ALA A 55 -11.70 6.37 -4.37
C ALA A 55 -10.37 7.12 -4.18
N TYR A 56 -9.60 7.29 -5.27
CA TYR A 56 -8.38 8.08 -5.27
C TYR A 56 -8.68 9.54 -4.92
N LEU A 57 -9.62 10.18 -5.62
CA LEU A 57 -10.01 11.57 -5.38
C LEU A 57 -10.63 11.79 -4.00
N ASP A 58 -11.35 10.80 -3.48
CA ASP A 58 -11.93 10.80 -2.14
C ASP A 58 -10.89 10.73 -1.01
N SER A 59 -9.63 10.45 -1.34
CA SER A 59 -8.51 10.43 -0.39
C SER A 59 -7.92 11.82 -0.13
N PHE A 60 -8.31 12.84 -0.90
CA PHE A 60 -7.76 14.20 -0.82
C PHE A 60 -8.75 15.18 -0.19
N THR A 61 -8.23 16.22 0.48
CA THR A 61 -9.03 17.36 0.93
C THR A 61 -9.45 18.24 -0.25
N ASP A 62 -10.32 19.22 0.02
CA ASP A 62 -10.75 20.22 -0.96
C ASP A 62 -9.62 21.15 -1.41
N THR A 63 -8.45 21.10 -0.77
CA THR A 63 -7.25 21.82 -1.21
C THR A 63 -6.69 21.22 -2.51
N LEU A 64 -6.55 19.88 -2.56
CA LEU A 64 -5.86 19.17 -3.64
C LEU A 64 -6.83 18.51 -4.64
N ARG A 65 -8.01 18.08 -4.15
CA ARG A 65 -9.01 17.36 -4.96
C ARG A 65 -9.40 18.11 -6.24
N PRO A 66 -9.68 19.43 -6.23
CA PRO A 66 -10.09 20.13 -7.46
C PRO A 66 -9.03 20.11 -8.57
N GLN A 67 -7.74 20.11 -8.20
CA GLN A 67 -6.64 20.07 -9.17
C GLN A 67 -6.52 18.69 -9.82
N LEU A 68 -6.66 17.63 -9.02
CA LEU A 68 -6.69 16.24 -9.49
C LEU A 68 -7.93 15.97 -10.35
N GLU A 69 -9.07 16.52 -9.96
CA GLU A 69 -10.32 16.44 -10.71
C GLU A 69 -10.19 17.13 -12.08
N ALA A 70 -9.59 18.33 -12.12
CA ALA A 70 -9.29 19.00 -13.37
C ALA A 70 -8.35 18.17 -14.27
N THR A 71 -7.34 17.54 -13.68
CA THR A 71 -6.41 16.63 -14.39
C THR A 71 -7.16 15.43 -14.98
N ARG A 72 -8.06 14.80 -14.19
CA ARG A 72 -8.93 13.72 -14.66
C ARG A 72 -9.78 14.16 -15.84
N GLN A 73 -10.41 15.34 -15.75
CA GLN A 73 -11.26 15.89 -16.81
C GLN A 73 -10.47 16.17 -18.09
N GLN A 74 -9.23 16.66 -17.97
CA GLN A 74 -8.35 16.91 -19.12
C GLN A 74 -7.86 15.62 -19.78
N MET A 75 -7.51 14.61 -19.00
CA MET A 75 -7.01 13.32 -19.50
C MET A 75 -8.13 12.42 -20.03
N GLY A 76 -9.33 12.54 -19.46
CA GLY A 76 -10.42 11.59 -19.61
C GLY A 76 -10.31 10.40 -18.65
N ASP A 77 -11.44 9.85 -18.25
CA ASP A 77 -11.55 8.85 -17.18
C ASP A 77 -10.71 7.58 -17.41
N ALA A 78 -10.75 7.04 -18.64
CA ALA A 78 -9.99 5.85 -18.99
C ALA A 78 -8.47 6.10 -18.85
N ARG A 79 -7.99 7.22 -19.38
CA ARG A 79 -6.57 7.57 -19.33
C ARG A 79 -6.12 7.90 -17.91
N PHE A 80 -6.96 8.55 -17.12
CA PHE A 80 -6.67 8.84 -15.72
C PHE A 80 -6.55 7.56 -14.90
N ARG A 81 -7.47 6.60 -15.09
CA ARG A 81 -7.37 5.25 -14.48
C ARG A 81 -6.06 4.57 -14.87
N ASP A 82 -5.76 4.53 -16.16
CA ASP A 82 -4.58 3.81 -16.66
C ASP A 82 -3.30 4.48 -16.12
N TYR A 83 -3.26 5.81 -16.04
CA TYR A 83 -2.20 6.56 -15.37
C TYR A 83 -2.02 6.18 -13.90
N LEU A 84 -3.11 6.04 -13.13
CA LEU A 84 -3.03 5.62 -11.73
C LEU A 84 -2.36 4.24 -11.59
N ILE A 85 -2.76 3.28 -12.42
CA ILE A 85 -2.22 1.91 -12.43
C ILE A 85 -0.74 1.93 -12.85
N GLU A 86 -0.44 2.58 -13.97
CA GLU A 86 0.91 2.69 -14.53
C GLU A 86 1.88 3.37 -13.55
N SER A 87 1.42 4.35 -12.77
CA SER A 87 2.23 5.03 -11.76
C SER A 87 2.70 4.10 -10.64
N GLN A 88 1.94 3.04 -10.32
CA GLN A 88 2.24 2.09 -9.26
C GLN A 88 2.93 0.82 -9.76
N ALA A 89 2.80 0.48 -11.05
CA ALA A 89 3.39 -0.71 -11.64
C ALA A 89 4.92 -0.90 -11.39
N PRO A 90 5.78 0.15 -11.43
CA PRO A 90 7.21 -0.03 -11.21
C PRO A 90 7.63 0.00 -9.72
N VAL A 91 6.68 0.10 -8.79
CA VAL A 91 6.96 0.19 -7.35
C VAL A 91 7.13 -1.21 -6.76
N MET A 92 8.30 -1.49 -6.19
CA MET A 92 8.65 -2.76 -5.54
C MET A 92 8.25 -2.78 -4.06
N GLY A 93 8.13 -1.61 -3.45
CA GLY A 93 7.75 -1.47 -2.05
C GLY A 93 7.40 -0.03 -1.70
N VAL A 94 6.63 0.13 -0.63
CA VAL A 94 6.29 1.43 -0.07
C VAL A 94 6.60 1.40 1.42
N ALA A 95 7.33 2.41 1.90
CA ALA A 95 7.52 2.65 3.32
C ALA A 95 6.87 3.99 3.70
N THR A 96 6.20 4.00 4.84
CA THR A 96 5.50 5.18 5.36
C THR A 96 6.05 5.48 6.74
N MET A 97 6.53 6.70 6.94
CA MET A 97 7.14 7.11 8.21
C MET A 97 6.59 8.46 8.66
N LYS A 98 6.05 8.49 9.88
CA LYS A 98 5.63 9.73 10.52
C LYS A 98 6.85 10.63 10.79
N LYS A 99 6.77 11.89 10.38
CA LYS A 99 7.85 12.88 10.58
C LYS A 99 7.53 13.86 11.70
N ALA A 100 6.27 14.28 11.81
CA ALA A 100 5.85 15.24 12.83
C ALA A 100 4.33 15.21 13.07
N ASP A 101 3.94 15.49 14.31
CA ASP A 101 2.63 16.02 14.65
C ASP A 101 2.68 17.55 14.53
N LEU A 102 2.04 18.12 13.51
CA LEU A 102 2.05 19.58 13.32
C LEU A 102 0.98 20.23 14.20
N ARG A 103 -0.19 19.59 14.28
CA ARG A 103 -1.35 19.94 15.11
C ARG A 103 -2.15 18.67 15.43
N PRO A 104 -3.11 18.69 16.38
CA PRO A 104 -3.96 17.52 16.66
C PRO A 104 -4.72 16.97 15.44
N ASP A 105 -5.03 17.84 14.48
CA ASP A 105 -5.76 17.53 13.24
C ASP A 105 -4.86 17.52 12.00
N LEU A 106 -3.54 17.70 12.13
CA LEU A 106 -2.62 17.81 11.01
C LEU A 106 -1.29 17.12 11.33
N VAL A 107 -0.94 16.11 10.54
CA VAL A 107 0.28 15.32 10.70
C VAL A 107 1.08 15.31 9.41
N ARG A 108 2.39 15.14 9.52
CA ARG A 108 3.29 15.02 8.36
C ARG A 108 3.94 13.64 8.31
N TYR A 109 3.87 13.03 7.15
CA TYR A 109 4.50 11.76 6.82
C TYR A 109 5.47 11.92 5.67
N GLU A 110 6.40 10.98 5.58
CA GLU A 110 7.18 10.72 4.37
C GLU A 110 6.75 9.37 3.82
N ILE A 111 6.46 9.35 2.52
CA ILE A 111 6.24 8.13 1.75
C ILE A 111 7.50 7.90 0.92
N GLU A 112 8.11 6.75 1.08
CA GLU A 112 9.22 6.27 0.26
C GLU A 112 8.72 5.16 -0.67
N PHE A 113 8.72 5.42 -1.97
CA PHE A 113 8.51 4.44 -3.02
C PHE A 113 9.86 3.85 -3.40
N VAL A 114 9.97 2.54 -3.26
CA VAL A 114 11.16 1.78 -3.67
C VAL A 114 10.93 1.30 -5.10
N HIS A 115 11.77 1.73 -6.02
CA HIS A 115 11.88 1.15 -7.35
C HIS A 115 13.13 0.28 -7.43
N ARG A 116 13.30 -0.43 -8.53
CA ARG A 116 14.45 -1.31 -8.74
C ARG A 116 15.79 -0.57 -8.67
N ASP A 117 15.84 0.63 -9.25
CA ASP A 117 17.05 1.41 -9.52
C ASP A 117 17.14 2.73 -8.75
N LYS A 118 16.04 3.15 -8.12
CA LYS A 118 15.92 4.42 -7.39
C LYS A 118 14.87 4.34 -6.30
N ASN A 119 14.99 5.21 -5.31
CA ASN A 119 13.93 5.49 -4.36
C ASN A 119 13.36 6.88 -4.62
N GLN A 120 12.05 7.02 -4.52
CA GLN A 120 11.35 8.30 -4.53
C GLN A 120 10.82 8.56 -3.13
N ARG A 121 11.15 9.72 -2.57
CA ARG A 121 10.61 10.18 -1.28
C ARG A 121 9.71 11.37 -1.49
N GLN A 122 8.60 11.40 -0.78
CA GLN A 122 7.65 12.48 -0.86
C GLN A 122 7.07 12.78 0.52
N LEU A 123 7.12 14.04 0.93
CA LEU A 123 6.43 14.48 2.14
C LEU A 123 4.95 14.64 1.82
N VAL A 124 4.09 14.16 2.71
CA VAL A 124 2.65 14.35 2.64
C VAL A 124 2.14 14.88 3.97
N GLU A 125 1.17 15.77 3.91
CA GLU A 125 0.46 16.23 5.10
C GLU A 125 -0.96 15.68 5.06
N LEU A 126 -1.38 15.11 6.19
CA LEU A 126 -2.71 14.55 6.35
C LEU A 126 -3.47 15.37 7.36
N LYS A 127 -4.69 15.76 6.97
CA LYS A 127 -5.60 16.52 7.78
C LYS A 127 -6.79 15.68 8.20
N LYS A 128 -7.18 15.78 9.47
CA LYS A 128 -8.40 15.18 9.97
C LYS A 128 -9.58 16.08 9.63
N VAL A 129 -10.53 15.56 8.85
CA VAL A 129 -11.77 16.24 8.46
C VAL A 129 -12.94 15.38 8.95
N GLY A 130 -13.60 15.83 10.02
CA GLY A 130 -14.54 15.00 10.76
C GLY A 130 -13.83 13.78 11.36
N ASP A 131 -14.32 12.58 11.03
CA ASP A 131 -13.74 11.31 11.49
C ASP A 131 -12.78 10.67 10.47
N ARG A 132 -12.44 11.37 9.39
CA ARG A 132 -11.56 10.86 8.33
C ARG A 132 -10.23 11.61 8.28
N TRP A 133 -9.16 10.88 8.02
CA TRP A 133 -7.90 11.48 7.57
C TRP A 133 -7.90 11.56 6.05
N LEU A 134 -7.44 12.69 5.52
CA LEU A 134 -7.35 12.97 4.09
C LEU A 134 -6.00 13.62 3.79
N ILE A 135 -5.48 13.42 2.59
CA ILE A 135 -4.25 14.05 2.12
C ILE A 135 -4.56 15.52 1.79
N ASP A 136 -3.94 16.43 2.53
CA ASP A 136 -4.13 17.88 2.38
C ASP A 136 -3.09 18.50 1.45
N SER A 137 -1.85 18.03 1.54
CA SER A 137 -0.77 18.48 0.67
C SER A 137 0.21 17.36 0.35
N MET A 138 0.83 17.46 -0.83
CA MET A 138 1.93 16.59 -1.24
C MET A 138 3.11 17.47 -1.67
N GLY A 139 4.25 17.28 -1.02
CA GLY A 139 5.51 17.92 -1.39
C GLY A 139 6.05 17.41 -2.73
N GLN A 140 7.13 18.04 -3.19
CA GLN A 140 7.83 17.57 -4.38
C GLN A 140 8.47 16.19 -4.14
N ALA A 141 8.45 15.36 -5.17
CA ALA A 141 9.14 14.08 -5.18
C ALA A 141 10.66 14.29 -5.26
N VAL A 142 11.38 13.71 -4.30
CA VAL A 142 12.86 13.71 -4.26
C VAL A 142 13.35 12.31 -4.62
N TYR A 143 14.19 12.20 -5.65
CA TYR A 143 14.75 10.93 -6.09
C TYR A 143 16.15 10.74 -5.53
N ALA A 144 16.43 9.54 -5.01
CA ALA A 144 17.75 9.12 -4.56
C ALA A 144 18.11 7.77 -5.20
N LYS A 145 19.35 7.65 -5.68
CA LYS A 145 19.87 6.37 -6.19
C LYS A 145 20.45 5.58 -5.01
N PRO A 146 19.91 4.39 -4.66
CA PRO A 146 20.50 3.58 -3.63
C PRO A 146 21.86 3.03 -4.08
N PRO A 147 22.83 2.86 -3.16
CA PRO A 147 24.17 2.34 -3.50
C PRO A 147 24.12 0.89 -4.00
N ILE A 148 23.09 0.14 -3.59
CA ILE A 148 22.85 -1.24 -4.01
C ILE A 148 21.40 -1.32 -4.52
N PRO A 149 21.15 -1.78 -5.75
CA PRO A 149 19.80 -1.96 -6.29
C PRO A 149 18.96 -2.95 -5.48
N TYR A 150 17.64 -2.75 -5.50
CA TYR A 150 16.71 -3.66 -4.84
C TYR A 150 16.77 -5.06 -5.48
N GLY A 151 16.86 -6.10 -4.64
CA GLY A 151 16.93 -7.51 -5.08
C GLY A 151 18.32 -8.03 -5.44
N THR A 152 19.40 -7.30 -5.10
CA THR A 152 20.78 -7.80 -5.25
C THR A 152 20.99 -9.03 -4.34
N LYS A 153 21.44 -10.16 -4.90
CA LYS A 153 21.75 -11.37 -4.12
C LYS A 153 22.87 -11.07 -3.11
N VAL A 154 22.67 -11.47 -1.85
CA VAL A 154 23.65 -11.26 -0.77
C VAL A 154 24.50 -12.51 -0.52
N PHE A 155 24.09 -13.67 -1.03
CA PHE A 155 24.83 -14.92 -0.91
C PHE A 155 25.10 -15.52 -2.30
N ASP A 156 26.33 -15.99 -2.50
CA ASP A 156 26.65 -16.89 -3.60
C ASP A 156 26.12 -18.28 -3.26
N ASP A 157 25.47 -18.93 -4.23
CA ASP A 157 24.96 -20.31 -4.10
C ASP A 157 26.09 -21.37 -4.04
N THR A 158 27.34 -20.97 -3.75
CA THR A 158 28.49 -21.88 -3.66
C THR A 158 28.42 -22.63 -2.34
N PRO A 159 28.17 -23.96 -2.34
CA PRO A 159 28.19 -24.74 -1.12
C PRO A 159 29.59 -24.63 -0.49
N PRO A 160 29.72 -24.54 0.85
CA PRO A 160 31.03 -24.54 1.48
C PRO A 160 31.78 -25.78 1.02
N ALA A 161 32.98 -25.58 0.47
CA ALA A 161 33.86 -26.67 0.11
C ALA A 161 34.02 -27.54 1.36
N THR A 162 33.54 -28.78 1.28
CA THR A 162 33.71 -29.76 2.35
C THR A 162 35.20 -29.95 2.54
N ASN A 163 35.78 -29.35 3.58
CA ASN A 163 37.16 -29.55 3.97
C ASN A 163 37.31 -31.00 4.44
N ALA A 164 37.62 -31.90 3.52
CA ALA A 164 37.91 -33.31 3.78
C ALA A 164 39.16 -33.51 4.67
N ALA A 165 39.93 -32.45 4.95
CA ALA A 165 41.17 -32.51 5.71
C ALA A 165 40.97 -32.68 7.24
N SER A 166 39.79 -32.44 7.80
CA SER A 166 39.60 -32.51 9.27
C SER A 166 39.26 -33.92 9.82
N ARG A 167 39.19 -34.97 8.98
CA ARG A 167 38.85 -36.34 9.43
C ARG A 167 40.05 -37.21 9.81
N MET A 168 41.28 -36.71 9.73
CA MET A 168 42.49 -37.53 9.92
C MET A 168 43.30 -37.12 11.15
N SER A 169 42.66 -36.90 12.30
CA SER A 169 43.37 -36.75 13.59
C SER A 169 42.55 -37.21 14.82
N ALA A 170 41.53 -38.05 14.63
CA ALA A 170 40.92 -38.72 15.78
C ALA A 170 41.80 -39.93 16.18
N PRO A 171 42.44 -39.94 17.37
CA PRO A 171 43.13 -41.12 17.84
C PRO A 171 42.14 -42.28 18.04
N PRO A 172 42.54 -43.54 17.80
CA PRO A 172 41.65 -44.69 17.95
C PRO A 172 41.20 -44.83 19.41
N PRO A 173 39.94 -45.26 19.66
CA PRO A 173 39.44 -45.45 21.00
C PRO A 173 40.20 -46.57 21.73
N PRO A 174 40.37 -46.49 23.06
CA PRO A 174 41.02 -47.54 23.83
C PRO A 174 40.21 -48.83 23.75
N ARG A 175 40.90 -49.96 23.52
CA ARG A 175 40.27 -51.30 23.56
C ARG A 175 39.84 -51.61 24.99
N SER A 176 38.55 -51.82 25.21
CA SER A 176 38.06 -52.40 26.46
C SER A 176 38.55 -53.85 26.61
N PRO A 177 38.97 -54.27 27.81
CA PRO A 177 39.35 -55.66 28.05
C PRO A 177 38.11 -56.57 28.03
N ALA A 178 38.26 -57.74 27.41
CA ALA A 178 37.30 -58.83 27.44
C ALA A 178 37.23 -59.46 28.85
N PRO A 179 36.10 -60.10 29.23
CA PRO A 179 35.89 -60.66 30.56
C PRO A 179 36.83 -61.81 30.92
#